data_AF-A0A7Z7N1T9-F1
#
_entry.id   AF-A0A7Z7N1T9-F1
#
_cell.length_a   1.000
_cell.length_b   1.000
_cell.length_c   1.000
_cell.angle_alpha   90.00
_cell.angle_beta   90.00
_cell.angle_gamma   90.00
#
_symmetry.space_group_name_H-M   'P 1'
#
loop_
_entity.id
_entity.type
_entity.pdbx_description
1 polymer ?
#
loop_
_entity_poly.entity_id
_entity_poly.type
_entity_poly.pdbx_seq_one_letter_code
_entity_poly.pdbx_strand_id
1 'polypeptide(L)'
;MLLIECPWCGPRAETEFSCGGEADIVRPLDTDKLTDREWGDYLFMRKNPRSVHREQWMHAQGCRRWFKAQRDTVSYEIQGYETFDRPLAVMDSNEGTTK
;
A
#
# COMPACT_ATOMS: atom_id res chain seq x y z
N MET A 1 -5.78 -4.47 -15.00
CA MET A 1 -6.84 -4.45 -13.98
C MET A 1 -6.47 -5.42 -12.89
N LEU A 2 -5.69 -4.96 -11.93
CA LEU A 2 -5.34 -5.70 -10.72
C LEU A 2 -6.59 -5.92 -9.87
N LEU A 3 -6.59 -7.02 -9.11
CA LEU A 3 -7.57 -7.30 -8.09
C LEU A 3 -6.94 -7.00 -6.73
N ILE A 4 -7.42 -5.97 -6.05
CA ILE A 4 -6.89 -5.52 -4.76
C ILE A 4 -7.90 -5.89 -3.69
N GLU A 5 -7.47 -6.62 -2.66
CA GLU A 5 -8.34 -6.95 -1.52
C GLU A 5 -8.36 -5.81 -0.51
N CYS A 6 -9.50 -5.12 -0.43
CA CYS A 6 -9.74 -4.14 0.60
C CYS A 6 -10.05 -4.86 1.92
N PRO A 7 -9.35 -4.56 3.03
CA PRO A 7 -9.54 -5.24 4.32
C PRO A 7 -10.98 -5.16 4.88
N TRP A 8 -11.80 -4.25 4.34
CA TRP A 8 -13.17 -4.01 4.79
C TRP A 8 -14.23 -4.29 3.71
N CYS A 9 -13.84 -4.35 2.44
CA CYS A 9 -14.78 -4.47 1.32
C CYS A 9 -14.53 -5.69 0.43
N GLY A 10 -13.50 -6.48 0.73
CA GLY A 10 -13.08 -7.64 -0.05
C GLY A 10 -12.39 -7.28 -1.36
N PRO A 11 -12.25 -8.27 -2.27
CA PRO A 11 -11.58 -8.09 -3.57
C PRO A 11 -12.34 -7.11 -4.47
N ARG A 12 -11.63 -6.10 -5.01
CA ARG A 12 -12.17 -5.07 -5.92
C ARG A 12 -11.18 -4.71 -7.02
N ALA A 13 -11.69 -4.15 -8.10
CA ALA A 13 -10.87 -3.73 -9.24
C ALA A 13 -9.96 -2.54 -8.89
N GLU A 14 -8.75 -2.51 -9.44
CA GLU A 14 -7.74 -1.46 -9.19
C GLU A 14 -8.26 -0.02 -9.39
N THR A 15 -9.21 0.17 -10.31
CA THR A 15 -9.79 1.48 -10.65
C THR A 15 -10.63 2.08 -9.52
N GLU A 16 -11.10 1.27 -8.57
CA GLU A 16 -11.77 1.77 -7.37
C GLU A 16 -10.80 2.42 -6.38
N PHE A 17 -9.48 2.24 -6.57
CA PHE A 17 -8.46 2.66 -5.62
C PHE A 17 -7.58 3.80 -6.13
N SER A 18 -7.01 4.54 -5.19
CA SER A 18 -5.92 5.48 -5.44
C SER A 18 -4.64 4.94 -4.83
N CYS A 19 -3.58 4.85 -5.63
CA CYS A 19 -2.24 4.52 -5.16
C CYS A 19 -1.62 5.73 -4.46
N GLY A 20 -1.12 5.55 -3.25
CA GLY A 20 -0.45 6.60 -2.47
C GLY A 20 1.07 6.43 -2.36
N GLY A 21 1.67 5.54 -3.15
CA GLY A 21 3.12 5.33 -3.19
C GLY A 21 3.66 4.46 -2.06
N GLU A 22 4.93 4.67 -1.70
CA GLU A 22 5.64 3.95 -0.64
C GLU A 22 4.91 4.07 0.71
N ALA A 23 4.77 2.94 1.39
CA ALA A 23 4.17 2.86 2.72
C ALA A 23 5.16 3.25 3.84
N ASP A 24 4.62 3.41 5.05
CA ASP A 24 5.39 3.59 6.29
C ASP A 24 6.25 4.88 6.33
N ILE A 25 5.89 5.91 5.53
CA ILE A 25 6.52 7.24 5.57
C ILE A 25 5.80 8.13 6.58
N VAL A 26 6.49 8.44 7.66
CA VAL A 26 5.97 9.28 8.73
C VAL A 26 6.32 10.74 8.46
N ARG A 27 5.32 11.63 8.54
CA ARG A 27 5.54 13.08 8.49
C ARG A 27 6.32 13.54 9.73
N PRO A 28 7.47 14.21 9.58
CA PRO A 28 8.15 14.85 10.70
C PRO A 28 7.22 15.84 11.41
N LEU A 29 7.18 15.77 12.75
CA LEU A 29 6.29 16.63 13.57
C LEU A 29 6.87 18.05 13.75
N ASP A 30 8.17 18.14 14.03
CA ASP A 30 8.88 19.39 14.26
C ASP A 30 9.63 19.83 13.00
N THR A 31 8.91 20.28 11.97
CA THR A 31 9.50 20.61 10.66
C THR A 31 10.54 21.72 10.71
N ASP A 32 10.39 22.69 11.62
CA ASP A 32 11.29 23.85 11.73
C ASP A 32 12.68 23.50 12.28
N LYS A 33 12.85 22.29 12.84
CA LYS A 33 14.13 21.79 13.33
C LYS A 33 14.92 21.01 12.27
N LEU A 34 14.31 20.73 11.12
CA LEU A 34 14.96 20.00 10.04
C LEU A 34 15.83 20.94 9.21
N THR A 35 16.93 20.40 8.72
CA THR A 35 17.69 21.03 7.64
C THR A 35 16.91 20.97 6.33
N ASP A 36 17.19 21.88 5.40
CA ASP A 36 16.60 21.86 4.04
C ASP A 36 16.78 20.52 3.34
N ARG A 37 17.90 19.84 3.60
CA ARG A 37 18.18 18.50 3.07
C ARG A 37 17.22 17.46 3.63
N GLU A 38 17.07 17.38 4.94
CA GLU A 38 16.17 16.41 5.58
C GLU A 38 14.71 16.67 5.20
N TRP A 39 14.33 17.94 5.09
CA TRP A 39 13.00 18.31 4.62
C TRP A 39 12.79 17.96 3.15
N GLY A 40 13.79 18.22 2.30
CA GLY A 40 13.79 17.83 0.89
C GLY A 40 13.67 16.32 0.70
N ASP A 41 14.39 15.53 1.50
CA ASP A 41 14.30 14.07 1.49
C ASP A 41 12.86 13.61 1.84
N TYR A 42 12.25 14.19 2.88
CA TYR A 42 10.85 13.88 3.21
C TYR A 42 9.86 14.31 2.12
N LEU A 43 10.05 15.48 1.49
CA LEU A 43 9.11 15.98 0.49
C LEU A 43 9.18 15.22 -0.83
N PHE A 44 10.39 14.87 -1.29
CA PHE A 44 10.61 14.46 -2.68
C PHE A 44 11.16 13.05 -2.84
N MET A 45 11.83 12.48 -1.84
CA MET A 45 12.52 11.20 -1.99
C MET A 45 11.66 10.03 -1.52
N ARG A 46 11.50 9.03 -2.38
CA ARG A 46 10.76 7.78 -2.10
C ARG A 46 11.58 6.60 -2.63
N LYS A 47 11.45 5.44 -2.01
CA LYS A 47 11.96 4.19 -2.57
C LYS A 47 11.13 3.82 -3.80
N ASN A 48 11.83 3.34 -4.82
CA ASN A 48 11.23 2.80 -6.03
C ASN A 48 11.91 1.47 -6.41
N PRO A 49 11.72 0.42 -5.60
CA PRO A 49 12.40 -0.85 -5.82
C PRO A 49 11.82 -1.61 -7.02
N ARG A 50 12.70 -2.29 -7.76
CA ARG A 50 12.33 -3.28 -8.78
C ARG A 50 12.25 -4.67 -8.13
N SER A 51 11.29 -4.85 -7.24
CA SER A 51 11.03 -6.06 -6.47
C SER A 51 9.68 -5.92 -5.75
N VAL A 52 9.39 -6.81 -4.81
CA VAL A 52 8.34 -6.60 -3.80
C VAL A 52 8.50 -5.22 -3.14
N HIS A 53 7.42 -4.46 -3.14
CA HIS A 53 7.32 -3.11 -2.61
C HIS A 53 6.11 -3.02 -1.67
N ARG A 54 6.30 -2.34 -0.53
CA ARG A 54 5.23 -2.00 0.41
C ARG A 54 4.63 -0.67 -0.03
N GLU A 55 3.39 -0.70 -0.47
CA GLU A 55 2.67 0.45 -0.99
C GLU A 55 1.45 0.75 -0.12
N GLN A 56 0.98 1.98 -0.16
CA GLN A 56 -0.27 2.38 0.48
C GLN A 56 -1.35 2.66 -0.57
N TRP A 57 -2.56 2.20 -0.28
CA TRP A 57 -3.71 2.28 -1.18
C TRP A 57 -4.93 2.80 -0.43
N MET A 58 -5.72 3.63 -1.10
CA MET A 58 -7.00 4.14 -0.60
C MET A 58 -8.14 3.58 -1.44
N HIS A 59 -9.15 2.97 -0.81
CA HIS A 59 -10.35 2.52 -1.53
C HIS A 59 -11.29 3.69 -1.83
N ALA A 60 -10.89 4.53 -2.78
CA ALA A 60 -11.49 5.83 -3.09
C ALA A 60 -12.98 5.76 -3.45
N GLN A 61 -13.38 4.73 -4.19
CA GLN A 61 -14.76 4.52 -4.63
C GLN A 61 -15.58 3.62 -3.68
N GLY A 62 -15.00 3.23 -2.53
CA GLY A 62 -15.62 2.35 -1.54
C GLY A 62 -15.55 2.92 -0.13
N CYS A 63 -14.85 2.22 0.79
CA CYS A 63 -14.82 2.63 2.20
C CYS A 63 -14.00 3.89 2.49
N ARG A 64 -13.23 4.40 1.51
CA ARG A 64 -12.35 5.59 1.63
C ARG A 64 -11.30 5.47 2.74
N ARG A 65 -10.91 4.23 3.08
CA ARG A 65 -9.86 3.95 4.08
C ARG A 65 -8.55 3.65 3.39
N TRP A 66 -7.48 4.00 4.08
CA TRP A 66 -6.11 3.66 3.71
C TRP A 66 -5.72 2.31 4.31
N PHE A 67 -4.96 1.53 3.55
CA PHE A 67 -4.29 0.32 4.00
C PHE A 67 -2.98 0.15 3.23
N LYS A 68 -2.15 -0.78 3.68
CA LYS A 68 -0.89 -1.14 3.03
C LYS A 68 -1.07 -2.42 2.22
N ALA A 69 -0.40 -2.54 1.10
CA ALA A 69 -0.34 -3.75 0.29
C ALA A 69 1.10 -4.06 -0.09
N GLN A 70 1.43 -5.35 -0.17
CA GLN A 70 2.71 -5.79 -0.71
C GLN A 70 2.50 -6.22 -2.15
N ARG A 71 3.20 -5.56 -3.07
CA ARG A 71 3.08 -5.81 -4.51
C ARG A 71 4.45 -5.98 -5.12
N ASP A 72 4.63 -7.01 -5.93
CA ASP A 72 5.81 -7.10 -6.79
C ASP A 72 5.68 -6.07 -7.92
N THR A 73 6.60 -5.12 -8.00
CA THR A 73 6.53 -4.03 -9.00
C THR A 73 6.90 -4.48 -10.42
N VAL A 74 7.35 -5.72 -10.60
CA VAL A 74 7.67 -6.35 -11.88
C VAL A 74 6.51 -7.20 -12.39
N SER A 75 5.98 -8.11 -11.56
CA SER A 75 4.89 -9.02 -11.96
C SER A 75 3.48 -8.44 -11.70
N TYR A 76 3.41 -7.42 -10.84
CA TYR A 76 2.17 -6.84 -10.29
C TYR A 76 1.35 -7.77 -9.40
N GLU A 77 1.91 -8.91 -9.00
CA GLU A 77 1.32 -9.78 -8.00
C GLU A 77 1.18 -9.04 -6.66
N ILE A 78 -0.04 -9.05 -6.12
CA ILE A 78 -0.32 -8.55 -4.76
C ILE A 78 -0.28 -9.75 -3.81
N GLN A 79 0.64 -9.69 -2.84
CA GLN A 79 0.94 -10.80 -1.92
C GLN A 79 0.09 -10.73 -0.63
N GLY A 80 -0.47 -9.57 -0.32
CA GLY A 80 -1.27 -9.37 0.87
C GLY A 80 -1.49 -7.91 1.24
N TYR A 81 -2.22 -7.69 2.32
CA TYR A 81 -2.53 -6.37 2.85
C TYR A 81 -2.27 -6.26 4.35
N GLU A 82 -2.03 -5.04 4.84
CA GLU A 82 -1.95 -4.73 6.27
C GLU A 82 -2.80 -3.50 6.55
N THR A 83 -3.45 -3.50 7.71
CA THR A 83 -4.06 -2.27 8.22
C THR A 83 -3.03 -1.49 9.05
N PHE A 84 -3.29 -0.23 9.37
CA PHE A 84 -2.37 0.53 10.22
C PHE A 84 -2.36 0.04 11.68
N ASP A 85 -3.39 -0.71 12.09
CA ASP A 85 -3.54 -1.24 13.45
C ASP A 85 -3.07 -2.70 13.60
N ARG A 86 -2.82 -3.43 12.50
CA ARG A 86 -2.51 -4.87 12.51
C ARG A 86 -1.49 -5.27 11.43
N PRO A 87 -0.62 -6.27 11.69
CA PRO A 87 0.39 -6.74 10.74
C PRO A 87 -0.19 -7.38 9.47
N LEU A 88 0.68 -7.69 8.51
CA LEU A 88 0.33 -8.29 7.20
C LEU A 88 -0.57 -9.52 7.34
N ALA A 89 -1.74 -9.44 6.70
CA ALA A 89 -2.53 -10.60 6.34
C ALA A 89 -2.04 -11.10 4.97
N VAL A 90 -1.65 -12.37 4.93
CA VAL A 90 -1.36 -13.07 3.67
C VAL A 90 -2.69 -13.36 2.98
N MET A 91 -2.80 -13.04 1.69
CA MET A 91 -3.97 -13.43 0.90
C MET A 91 -3.80 -14.91 0.52
N ASP A 92 -4.61 -15.79 1.11
CA ASP A 92 -4.59 -17.22 0.80
C ASP A 92 -4.98 -17.43 -0.67
N SER A 93 -4.07 -17.96 -1.48
CA SER A 93 -4.29 -18.24 -2.90
C SER A 93 -5.11 -19.52 -3.16
N ASN A 94 -5.97 -19.95 -2.22
CA ASN A 94 -6.69 -21.23 -2.35
C ASN A 94 -8.13 -21.19 -1.81
N GLU A 95 -9.06 -20.71 -2.65
CA GLU A 95 -10.41 -21.26 -2.70
C GLU A 95 -10.72 -21.68 -4.14
N GLY A 96 -10.26 -22.89 -4.49
CA GLY A 96 -10.44 -23.42 -5.83
C GLY A 96 -9.99 -24.87 -5.95
N THR A 97 -10.61 -25.78 -5.19
CA THR A 97 -11.00 -27.15 -5.60
C THR A 97 -11.52 -27.87 -4.36
N THR A 98 -12.84 -27.94 -4.19
CA THR A 98 -13.46 -29.06 -3.48
C THR A 98 -14.82 -29.34 -4.10
N LYS A 99 -14.89 -30.53 -4.71
CA LYS A 99 -16.00 -31.25 -5.37
C LYS A 99 -16.21 -30.98 -6.86
#